data_AF-A0A1I2V5Q2-F1
#
_entry.id   AF-A0A1I2V5Q2-F1
#
_cell.length_a   1.000
_cell.length_b   1.000
_cell.length_c   1.000
_cell.angle_alpha   90.00
_cell.angle_beta   90.00
_cell.angle_gamma   90.00
#
_symmetry.space_group_name_H-M   'P 1'
#
loop_
_entity.id
_entity.type
_entity.pdbx_description
1 polymer ?
#
loop_
_entity_poly.entity_id
_entity_poly.type
_entity_poly.pdbx_seq_one_letter_code
_entity_poly.pdbx_strand_id
1 'polypeptide(L)' 'MGYKATSNTMNLYITMSLNSTDPDVKKITKKIEDHVQQFLTSDEAIKAIGDDNYNIVIRSKDKKKMN' A
#
# COMPACT_ATOMS: atom_id res chain seq x y z
N MET A 1 -30.40 19.38 -3.08
CA MET A 1 -29.93 18.09 -3.63
C MET A 1 -28.47 17.92 -3.23
N GLY A 2 -28.11 16.82 -2.57
CA GLY A 2 -26.77 16.62 -2.02
C GLY A 2 -25.83 15.93 -3.01
N TYR A 3 -24.68 16.54 -3.27
CA TYR A 3 -23.56 15.89 -3.95
C TYR A 3 -22.62 15.31 -2.88
N LYS A 4 -22.21 14.06 -3.04
CA LYS A 4 -21.12 13.44 -2.28
C LYS A 4 -20.02 13.10 -3.28
N ALA A 5 -18.91 13.83 -3.23
CA ALA A 5 -17.72 13.48 -3.99
C ALA A 5 -17.25 12.08 -3.61
N THR A 6 -16.92 11.32 -4.65
CA THR A 6 -16.28 10.01 -4.67
C THR A 6 -15.18 9.91 -3.64
N SER A 7 -15.17 8.84 -2.82
CA SER A 7 -14.05 8.55 -1.93
C SER A 7 -12.78 8.42 -2.77
N ASN A 8 -11.90 9.41 -2.68
CA ASN A 8 -10.68 9.47 -3.48
C ASN A 8 -9.64 8.54 -2.84
N THR A 9 -9.83 7.23 -3.00
CA THR A 9 -8.93 6.25 -2.39
C THR A 9 -7.57 6.28 -3.10
N MET A 10 -6.53 6.68 -2.38
CA MET A 10 -5.17 6.67 -2.88
C MET A 10 -4.67 5.22 -2.95
N ASN A 11 -4.25 4.77 -4.13
CA ASN A 11 -3.70 3.43 -4.33
C ASN A 11 -2.18 3.51 -4.44
N LEU A 12 -1.47 2.89 -3.48
CA LEU A 12 -0.01 2.77 -3.51
C LEU A 12 0.37 1.39 -4.05
N TYR A 13 0.95 1.36 -5.25
CA TYR A 13 1.41 0.13 -5.88
C TYR A 13 2.91 -0.06 -5.67
N ILE A 14 3.28 -1.16 -5.01
CA ILE A 14 4.68 -1.53 -4.79
C ILE A 14 4.93 -2.82 -5.58
N THR A 15 5.76 -2.73 -6.62
CA THR A 15 6.13 -3.89 -7.44
C THR A 15 7.52 -4.35 -7.05
N MET A 16 7.64 -5.61 -6.63
CA MET A 16 8.90 -6.23 -6.26
C MET A 16 9.37 -7.20 -7.33
N SER A 17 10.69 -7.28 -7.54
CA SER A 17 11.30 -8.28 -8.43
C SER A 17 11.43 -9.67 -7.77
N LEU A 18 10.58 -9.98 -6.80
CA LEU A 18 10.51 -11.29 -6.13
C LEU A 18 9.44 -12.16 -6.81
N ASN A 19 9.70 -13.46 -6.90
CA ASN A 19 8.69 -14.43 -7.32
C ASN A 19 7.70 -14.66 -6.19
N SER A 20 6.41 -14.81 -6.49
CA SER A 20 5.38 -15.05 -5.47
C SER A 20 5.55 -16.36 -4.69
N THR A 21 6.39 -17.29 -5.19
CA THR A 21 6.66 -18.60 -4.59
C THR A 21 7.90 -18.63 -3.70
N ASP A 22 8.64 -17.53 -3.61
CA ASP A 22 9.84 -17.46 -2.78
C ASP A 22 9.43 -17.55 -1.29
N PRO A 23 10.10 -18.41 -0.48
CA PRO A 23 9.72 -18.65 0.91
C PRO A 23 9.79 -17.38 1.78
N ASP A 24 10.63 -16.41 1.41
CA ASP A 24 10.80 -15.15 2.15
C ASP A 24 9.79 -14.07 1.75
N VAL A 25 8.98 -14.30 0.70
CA VAL A 25 7.93 -13.37 0.22
C VAL A 25 7.07 -12.84 1.33
N LYS A 26 6.56 -13.71 2.21
CA LYS A 26 5.67 -13.30 3.29
C LYS A 26 6.36 -12.36 4.28
N LYS A 27 7.62 -12.67 4.62
CA LYS A 27 8.43 -11.87 5.55
C LYS A 27 8.77 -10.51 4.96
N ILE A 28 9.14 -10.49 3.69
CA ILE A 28 9.50 -9.26 2.96
C ILE A 28 8.26 -8.37 2.75
N THR A 29 7.14 -8.96 2.32
CA THR A 29 5.86 -8.26 2.13
C THR A 29 5.42 -7.61 3.43
N LYS A 30 5.41 -8.36 4.54
CA LYS A 30 5.05 -7.83 5.86
C LYS A 30 5.95 -6.67 6.28
N LYS A 31 7.27 -6.80 6.10
CA LYS A 31 8.20 -5.72 6.45
C LYS A 31 7.94 -4.44 5.64
N ILE A 32 7.55 -4.59 4.37
CA ILE A 32 7.19 -3.46 3.52
C ILE A 32 5.87 -2.84 3.95
N GLU A 33 4.85 -3.65 4.24
CA GLU A 33 3.58 -3.15 4.77
C GLU A 33 3.80 -2.35 6.07
N ASP A 34 4.57 -2.90 7.01
CA ASP A 34 4.87 -2.23 8.28
C ASP A 34 5.59 -0.89 8.06
N HIS A 35 6.62 -0.86 7.19
CA HIS A 35 7.36 0.37 6.88
C HIS A 35 6.50 1.42 6.16
N VAL A 36 5.69 0.99 5.19
CA VAL A 36 4.80 1.87 4.45
C VAL A 36 3.73 2.42 5.38
N GLN A 37 3.15 1.58 6.24
CA GLN A 37 2.15 2.02 7.20
C GLN A 37 2.74 3.01 8.19
N GLN A 38 3.94 2.75 8.73
CA GLN A 38 4.66 3.71 9.57
C GLN A 38 4.88 5.06 8.88
N PHE A 39 5.28 5.03 7.60
CA PHE A 39 5.45 6.24 6.80
C PHE A 39 4.13 6.98 6.62
N LEU A 40 3.04 6.30 6.26
CA LEU A 40 1.72 6.90 6.04
C LEU A 40 1.10 7.44 7.33
N THR A 41 1.43 6.85 8.49
CA THR A 41 1.02 7.36 9.81
C THR A 41 1.95 8.42 10.38
N SER A 42 3.00 8.82 9.68
CA SER A 42 3.88 9.91 10.13
C SER A 42 3.15 11.25 10.05
N ASP A 43 3.48 12.18 10.94
CA ASP A 43 2.86 13.52 10.99
C ASP A 43 2.95 14.27 9.65
N GLU A 44 4.01 14.03 8.89
CA GLU A 44 4.23 14.64 7.57
C GLU A 44 3.33 14.02 6.50
N ALA A 45 3.20 12.69 6.48
CA ALA A 45 2.33 12.00 5.55
C ALA A 45 0.84 12.23 5.85
N ILE A 46 0.44 12.25 7.12
CA ILE A 46 -0.94 12.55 7.54
C ILE A 46 -1.34 13.97 7.08
N LYS A 47 -0.43 14.95 7.16
CA LYS A 47 -0.69 16.31 6.64
C LYS A 47 -0.88 16.34 5.13
N ALA A 48 -0.21 15.45 4.39
CA ALA A 48 -0.29 15.38 2.93
C ALA A 48 -1.50 14.58 2.43
N ILE A 49 -1.88 13.50 3.12
CA ILE A 49 -2.95 12.57 2.74
C ILE A 49 -4.29 12.99 3.36
N GLY A 50 -4.26 13.66 4.52
CA GLY A 50 -5.46 14.01 5.26
C GLY A 50 -6.21 12.77 5.77
N ASP A 51 -7.55 12.82 5.74
CA ASP A 51 -8.46 11.72 6.08
C ASP A 51 -8.71 10.76 4.90
N ASP A 52 -7.96 10.87 3.79
CA ASP A 52 -8.18 10.02 2.62
C ASP A 52 -7.77 8.57 2.90
N ASN A 53 -8.69 7.64 2.59
CA ASN A 53 -8.40 6.23 2.66
C ASN A 53 -7.29 5.85 1.67
N TYR A 54 -6.32 5.05 2.11
CA TYR A 54 -5.28 4.51 1.25
C TYR A 54 -5.35 2.98 1.17
N ASN A 55 -4.87 2.43 0.06
CA ASN A 55 -4.76 0.99 -0.16
C ASN A 55 -3.34 0.64 -0.61
N ILE A 56 -2.69 -0.29 0.10
CA ILE A 56 -1.35 -0.76 -0.21
C ILE A 56 -1.47 -2.06 -1.00
N VAL A 57 -0.98 -2.06 -2.24
CA VAL A 57 -1.01 -3.23 -3.12
C VAL A 57 0.41 -3.65 -3.46
N ILE A 58 0.87 -4.74 -2.84
CA ILE A 58 2.19 -5.32 -3.09
C ILE A 58 2.08 -6.42 -4.14
N ARG A 59 2.88 -6.30 -5.20
CA ARG A 59 2.87 -7.22 -6.34
C ARG A 59 4.25 -7.82 -6.58
N SER A 60 4.30 -9.08 -6.98
CA SER A 60 5.49 -9.78 -7.43
C SER A 60 5.84 -9.44 -8.88
N LYS A 61 6.99 -9.92 -9.35
CA LYS A 61 7.45 -9.70 -10.73
C LYS A 61 6.45 -10.20 -11.76
N ASP A 62 5.73 -11.27 -11.45
CA ASP A 62 4.65 -11.86 -12.27
C ASP A 62 3.28 -11.16 -12.08
N LYS A 63 3.27 -9.98 -11.47
CA LYS A 63 2.10 -9.13 -11.21
C LYS A 63 1.04 -9.75 -10.30
N LYS A 64 1.36 -10.86 -9.61
CA LYS A 64 0.45 -11.45 -8.62
C LYS A 64 0.47 -10.63 -7.33
N LYS A 65 -0.70 -10.51 -6.70
CA LYS A 65 -0.85 -9.86 -5.38
C LYS A 65 -0.17 -10.74 -4.33
N MET A 66 0.66 -10.13 -3.49
CA MET A 66 1.43 -10.83 -2.45
C MET A 66 0.81 -10.68 -1.05
N ASN A 67 -0.11 -9.73 -0.87
CA ASN A 67 -0.88 -9.48 0.35
C ASN A 67 -2.37 -9.82 0.22
#